data_AF-A0A848FDJ1-F1
#
_entry.id   AF-A0A848FDJ1-F1
#
_cell.length_a   1.000
_cell.length_b   1.000
_cell.length_c   1.000
_cell.angle_alpha   90.00
_cell.angle_beta   90.00
_cell.angle_gamma   90.00
#
_symmetry.space_group_name_H-M   'P 1'
#
loop_
_entity.id
_entity.type
_entity.pdbx_description
1 polymer ?
#
loop_
_entity_poly.entity_id
_entity_poly.type
_entity_poly.pdbx_seq_one_letter_code
_entity_poly.pdbx_strand_id
1 'polypeptide(L)'
;MNQPLQLPESLTAIFTRFANSYSSSGIRFSDFPGRWVAFQATELERGTERPLLDIEPPKDDVLEAKDKFDADATAAAGAGVEVITVSMYLAQQSMVVCSADETDEPGPSNPMLSISVSSSEQSLGVSGYVELDSEGAPVRIGQLLPLFSISKDAR
;
A
#
# COMPACT_ATOMS: atom_id res chain seq x y z
N MET A 1 14.65 -11.56 -23.72
CA MET A 1 14.51 -10.10 -23.51
C MET A 1 13.70 -9.92 -22.24
N ASN A 2 14.34 -9.64 -21.11
CA ASN A 2 13.64 -9.26 -19.88
C ASN A 2 13.25 -7.79 -20.04
N GLN A 3 12.01 -7.51 -20.45
CA GLN A 3 11.48 -6.16 -20.30
C GLN A 3 11.39 -5.89 -18.79
N PRO A 4 11.97 -4.77 -18.28
CA PRO A 4 11.72 -4.39 -16.91
C PRO A 4 10.21 -4.22 -16.72
N LEU A 5 9.65 -4.81 -15.67
CA LEU A 5 8.25 -4.64 -15.31
C LEU A 5 7.98 -3.14 -15.14
N GLN A 6 7.28 -2.54 -16.09
CA GLN A 6 6.90 -1.14 -16.01
C GLN A 6 5.71 -1.05 -15.04
N LEU A 7 5.90 -0.33 -13.93
CA LEU A 7 4.84 -0.13 -12.95
C LEU A 7 3.72 0.74 -13.54
N PRO A 8 2.45 0.50 -13.18
CA PRO A 8 1.35 1.34 -13.63
C PRO A 8 1.56 2.78 -13.15
N GLU A 9 1.60 3.74 -14.08
CA GLU A 9 1.89 5.15 -13.76
C GLU A 9 0.84 5.76 -12.83
N SER A 10 -0.45 5.43 -13.02
CA SER A 10 -1.54 5.91 -12.18
C SER A 10 -1.40 5.44 -10.73
N LEU A 11 -1.12 4.14 -10.51
CA LEU A 11 -0.93 3.59 -9.17
C LEU A 11 0.36 4.12 -8.52
N THR A 12 1.42 4.33 -9.32
CA THR A 12 2.68 4.95 -8.87
C THR A 12 2.47 6.39 -8.42
N ALA A 13 1.68 7.18 -9.16
CA ALA A 13 1.33 8.55 -8.79
C ALA A 13 0.51 8.60 -7.50
N ILE A 14 -0.45 7.69 -7.36
CA ILE A 14 -1.27 7.54 -6.14
C ILE A 14 -0.36 7.19 -4.95
N PHE A 15 0.48 6.16 -5.08
CA PHE A 15 1.46 5.81 -4.04
C PHE A 15 2.30 7.02 -3.63
N THR A 16 2.87 7.74 -4.61
CA THR A 16 3.74 8.89 -4.36
C THR A 16 3.02 9.99 -3.60
N ARG A 17 1.74 10.23 -3.91
CA ARG A 17 0.91 11.21 -3.21
C ARG A 17 0.68 10.81 -1.75
N PHE A 18 0.29 9.55 -1.48
CA PHE A 18 0.10 9.06 -0.12
C PHE A 18 1.42 9.08 0.68
N ALA A 19 2.50 8.59 0.10
CA ALA A 19 3.82 8.57 0.73
C ALA A 19 4.29 10.00 1.11
N ASN A 20 4.10 10.98 0.23
CA ASN A 20 4.43 12.38 0.51
C ASN A 20 3.51 12.99 1.59
N SER A 21 2.21 12.70 1.55
CA SER A 21 1.24 13.18 2.55
C SER A 21 1.64 12.70 3.94
N TYR A 22 1.88 11.40 4.10
CA TYR A 22 2.33 10.83 5.37
C TYR A 22 3.70 11.34 5.80
N SER A 23 4.63 11.56 4.86
CA SER A 23 5.96 12.10 5.17
C SER A 23 5.94 13.56 5.63
N SER A 24 4.96 14.36 5.18
CA SER A 24 4.87 15.80 5.49
C SER A 24 3.90 16.15 6.63
N SER A 25 3.07 15.19 7.04
CA SER A 25 2.00 15.37 8.02
C SER A 25 2.44 15.60 9.47
N GLY A 26 3.71 15.34 9.79
CA GLY A 26 4.20 15.34 11.19
C GLY A 26 3.59 14.21 12.05
N ILE A 27 2.92 13.24 11.43
CA ILE A 27 2.33 12.08 12.10
C ILE A 27 3.45 11.17 12.61
N ARG A 28 3.26 10.65 13.83
CA ARG A 28 4.07 9.58 14.40
C ARG A 28 3.30 8.27 14.28
N PHE A 29 3.95 7.25 13.74
CA PHE A 29 3.34 5.96 13.47
C PHE A 29 3.69 4.89 14.53
N SER A 30 4.22 5.27 15.70
CA SER A 30 4.71 4.34 16.73
C SER A 30 3.65 3.29 17.16
N ASP A 31 2.37 3.69 17.14
CA ASP A 31 1.21 2.83 17.46
C ASP A 31 0.20 2.77 16.30
N PHE A 32 0.66 2.98 15.06
CA PHE A 32 -0.25 3.02 13.90
C PHE A 32 -0.88 1.63 13.68
N PRO A 33 -2.22 1.50 13.80
CA PRO A 33 -2.87 0.18 13.77
C PRO A 33 -2.99 -0.39 12.35
N GLY A 34 -2.54 0.36 11.34
CA GLY A 34 -2.82 0.07 9.95
C GLY A 34 -4.11 0.73 9.49
N ARG A 35 -4.27 0.85 8.17
CA ARG A 35 -5.43 1.46 7.55
C ARG A 35 -5.66 0.87 6.18
N TRP A 36 -6.88 0.45 5.89
CA TRP A 36 -7.34 0.09 4.55
C TRP A 36 -8.34 1.11 4.08
N VAL A 37 -8.04 1.72 2.94
CA VAL A 37 -8.84 2.81 2.38
C VAL A 37 -9.16 2.49 0.93
N ALA A 38 -10.43 2.60 0.57
CA ALA A 38 -10.90 2.38 -0.78
C ALA A 38 -11.42 3.69 -1.38
N PHE A 39 -11.14 3.91 -2.65
CA PHE A 39 -11.54 5.10 -3.38
C PHE A 39 -12.09 4.74 -4.76
N GLN A 40 -12.90 5.63 -5.33
CA GLN A 40 -13.17 5.58 -6.77
C GLN A 40 -11.95 6.08 -7.54
N ALA A 41 -11.50 5.33 -8.54
CA ALA A 41 -10.34 5.70 -9.34
C ALA A 41 -10.49 7.09 -9.97
N THR A 42 -11.65 7.36 -10.57
CA THR A 42 -11.93 8.64 -11.25
C THR A 42 -11.92 9.85 -10.31
N GLU A 43 -12.26 9.69 -9.03
CA GLU A 43 -12.15 10.77 -8.04
C GLU A 43 -10.70 11.02 -7.66
N LEU A 44 -9.91 9.95 -7.42
CA LEU A 44 -8.48 10.07 -7.11
C LEU A 44 -7.68 10.70 -8.25
N GLU A 45 -8.00 10.37 -9.50
CA GLU A 45 -7.38 10.97 -10.69
C GLU A 45 -7.67 12.47 -10.80
N ARG A 46 -8.86 12.89 -10.36
CA ARG A 46 -9.24 14.32 -10.27
C ARG A 46 -8.64 15.03 -9.05
N GLY A 47 -7.88 14.32 -8.22
CA GLY A 47 -7.30 14.86 -6.99
C GLY A 47 -8.25 14.92 -5.80
N THR A 48 -9.41 14.27 -5.89
CA THR A 48 -10.38 14.17 -4.79
C THR A 48 -10.13 12.91 -3.99
N GLU A 49 -9.62 13.06 -2.77
CA GLU A 49 -9.39 11.96 -1.83
C GLU A 49 -10.61 11.74 -0.92
N ARG A 50 -11.71 11.23 -1.49
CA ARG A 50 -12.90 10.87 -0.72
C ARG A 50 -12.99 9.35 -0.57
N PRO A 51 -12.80 8.81 0.65
CA PRO A 51 -12.86 7.36 0.84
C PRO A 51 -14.31 6.86 0.69
N LEU A 52 -14.47 5.75 -0.03
CA LEU A 52 -15.66 4.91 -0.03
C LEU A 52 -15.75 4.12 1.27
N LEU A 53 -14.62 3.50 1.63
CA LEU A 53 -14.43 2.77 2.87
C LEU A 53 -13.10 3.17 3.46
N ASP A 54 -13.05 3.21 4.79
CA ASP A 54 -11.86 3.55 5.55
C ASP A 54 -11.92 2.82 6.89
N ILE A 55 -11.15 1.74 7.02
CA ILE A 55 -11.19 0.88 8.20
C ILE A 55 -9.78 0.57 8.74
N GLU A 56 -9.74 0.25 10.02
CA GLU A 56 -8.58 -0.40 10.64
C GLU A 56 -8.61 -1.90 10.29
N PRO A 57 -7.49 -2.49 9.82
CA PRO A 57 -7.44 -3.92 9.56
C PRO A 57 -7.58 -4.71 10.87
N PRO A 58 -8.30 -5.85 10.87
CA PRO A 58 -8.36 -6.69 12.06
C PRO A 58 -7.00 -7.34 12.32
N LYS A 59 -6.78 -7.75 13.57
CA LYS A 59 -5.55 -8.45 13.99
C LYS A 59 -5.52 -9.91 13.52
N ASP A 60 -6.69 -10.53 13.46
CA ASP A 60 -6.90 -11.92 13.07
C ASP A 60 -7.68 -11.97 11.75
N ASP A 61 -7.60 -13.10 11.04
CA ASP A 61 -8.33 -13.36 9.78
C ASP A 61 -8.13 -12.28 8.69
N VAL A 62 -6.93 -11.69 8.66
CA VAL A 62 -6.57 -10.55 7.77
C VAL A 62 -6.90 -10.82 6.31
N LEU A 63 -6.67 -12.04 5.81
CA LEU A 63 -6.93 -12.36 4.41
C LEU A 63 -8.44 -12.38 4.09
N GLU A 64 -9.25 -13.00 4.94
CA GLU A 64 -10.71 -13.04 4.76
C GLU A 64 -11.32 -11.63 4.92
N ALA A 65 -10.80 -10.86 5.89
CA ALA A 65 -11.20 -9.48 6.09
C ALA A 65 -10.82 -8.60 4.89
N LYS A 66 -9.67 -8.85 4.26
CA LYS A 66 -9.25 -8.13 3.05
C LYS A 66 -10.14 -8.47 1.86
N ASP A 67 -10.45 -9.75 1.65
CA ASP A 67 -11.39 -10.20 0.62
C ASP A 67 -12.77 -9.55 0.83
N LYS A 68 -13.25 -9.48 2.07
CA LYS A 68 -14.50 -8.80 2.42
C LYS A 68 -14.43 -7.30 2.18
N PHE A 69 -13.34 -6.64 2.59
CA PHE A 69 -13.15 -5.21 2.38
C PHE A 69 -13.18 -4.86 0.89
N ASP A 70 -12.49 -5.63 0.03
CA ASP A 70 -12.47 -5.39 -1.41
C ASP A 70 -13.86 -5.62 -2.05
N ALA A 71 -14.59 -6.64 -1.60
CA ALA A 71 -15.96 -6.87 -2.03
C ALA A 71 -16.91 -5.74 -1.61
N ASP A 72 -16.84 -5.31 -0.35
CA ASP A 72 -17.65 -4.21 0.18
C ASP A 72 -17.31 -2.88 -0.53
N ALA A 73 -16.03 -2.65 -0.84
CA ALA A 73 -15.58 -1.46 -1.57
C ALA A 73 -16.13 -1.42 -3.00
N THR A 74 -16.08 -2.55 -3.71
CA THR A 74 -16.64 -2.69 -5.06
C THR A 74 -18.15 -2.49 -5.04
N ALA A 75 -18.84 -3.05 -4.04
CA ALA A 75 -20.28 -2.85 -3.87
C ALA A 75 -20.63 -1.38 -3.58
N ALA A 76 -19.83 -0.69 -2.76
CA ALA A 76 -20.02 0.72 -2.42
C ALA A 76 -19.75 1.67 -3.60
N ALA A 77 -18.80 1.34 -4.47
CA ALA A 77 -18.51 2.11 -5.67
C ALA A 77 -19.64 2.02 -6.72
N GLY A 78 -20.29 0.86 -6.80
CA GLY A 78 -21.30 0.56 -7.81
C GLY A 78 -20.72 -0.23 -9.00
N ALA A 79 -21.62 -0.89 -9.74
CA ALA A 79 -21.22 -1.77 -10.83
C ALA A 79 -20.46 -1.01 -11.94
N GLY A 80 -19.31 -1.56 -12.36
CA GLY A 80 -18.47 -1.00 -13.43
C GLY A 80 -17.64 0.22 -13.02
N VAL A 81 -17.52 0.49 -11.72
CA VAL A 81 -16.66 1.57 -11.19
C VAL A 81 -15.36 0.95 -10.68
N GLU A 82 -14.22 1.39 -11.24
CA GLU A 82 -12.89 0.99 -10.76
C GLU A 82 -12.65 1.50 -9.34
N VAL A 83 -12.21 0.59 -8.48
CA VAL A 83 -11.84 0.87 -7.09
C VAL A 83 -10.33 0.80 -6.93
N ILE A 84 -9.77 1.82 -6.29
CA ILE A 84 -8.38 1.81 -5.83
C ILE A 84 -8.37 1.54 -4.33
N THR A 85 -7.67 0.49 -3.92
CA THR A 85 -7.43 0.16 -2.52
C THR A 85 -6.02 0.55 -2.13
N VAL A 86 -5.90 1.33 -1.06
CA VAL A 86 -4.65 1.70 -0.40
C VAL A 86 -4.59 0.99 0.94
N SER A 87 -3.62 0.10 1.12
CA SER A 87 -3.38 -0.62 2.36
C SER A 87 -2.11 -0.14 3.02
N MET A 88 -2.20 0.20 4.30
CA MET A 88 -1.09 0.73 5.08
C MET A 88 -0.93 -0.05 6.38
N TYR A 89 0.30 -0.38 6.75
CA TYR A 89 0.60 -1.04 8.02
C TYR A 89 2.06 -0.85 8.40
N LEU A 90 2.37 -1.00 9.67
CA LEU A 90 3.75 -1.03 10.14
C LEU A 90 4.39 -2.38 9.80
N ALA A 91 5.46 -2.34 9.02
CA ALA A 91 6.33 -3.48 8.78
C ALA A 91 7.63 -3.32 9.59
N GLN A 92 8.15 -4.43 10.10
CA GLN A 92 9.54 -4.51 10.52
C GLN A 92 10.37 -4.97 9.31
N GLN A 93 11.54 -4.37 9.08
CA GLN A 93 12.40 -4.60 7.89
C GLN A 93 12.67 -6.09 7.57
N SER A 94 12.49 -7.01 8.54
CA SER A 94 12.64 -8.45 8.32
C SER A 94 11.66 -9.07 7.31
N MET A 95 10.64 -8.35 6.82
CA MET A 95 9.79 -8.81 5.70
C MET A 95 10.28 -8.37 4.31
N VAL A 96 11.32 -7.55 4.22
CA VAL A 96 11.93 -7.13 2.94
C VAL A 96 13.23 -7.90 2.75
N VAL A 97 13.16 -9.19 2.40
CA VAL A 97 14.36 -9.94 1.99
C VAL A 97 14.19 -10.41 0.56
N CYS A 98 14.98 -9.82 -0.34
CA CYS A 98 15.85 -10.54 -1.27
C CYS A 98 16.59 -9.53 -2.18
N SER A 99 17.71 -9.02 -1.69
CA SER A 99 18.87 -8.78 -2.55
C SER A 99 20.03 -9.51 -1.88
N ALA A 100 20.33 -10.69 -2.41
CA ALA A 100 21.52 -11.43 -2.05
C ALA A 100 22.70 -10.72 -2.70
N ASP A 101 23.29 -9.77 -1.97
CA ASP A 101 24.71 -9.45 -1.92
C ASP A 101 24.82 -8.14 -1.13
N GLU A 102 25.41 -8.24 0.06
CA GLU A 102 26.39 -7.32 0.65
C GLU A 102 26.30 -7.41 2.18
N THR A 103 27.46 -7.70 2.76
CA THR A 103 27.71 -7.87 4.17
C THR A 103 27.66 -6.50 4.85
N ASP A 104 26.48 -6.06 5.26
CA ASP A 104 26.32 -4.96 6.20
C ASP A 104 25.67 -5.49 7.49
N GLU A 105 26.29 -5.20 8.62
CA GLU A 105 25.77 -5.58 9.94
C GLU A 105 24.34 -5.08 10.10
N PRO A 106 23.43 -5.86 10.72
CA PRO A 106 22.05 -5.42 10.94
C PRO A 106 22.07 -4.28 11.96
N GLY A 107 22.20 -3.04 11.48
CA GLY A 107 21.84 -1.85 12.23
C GLY A 107 20.39 -1.96 12.73
N PRO A 108 20.01 -1.21 13.78
CA PRO A 108 18.66 -1.27 14.32
C PRO A 108 17.64 -1.11 13.20
N SER A 109 16.83 -2.15 12.98
CA SER A 109 15.81 -2.15 11.94
C SER A 109 14.75 -1.11 12.28
N ASN A 110 14.92 0.07 11.69
CA ASN A 110 13.96 1.15 11.82
C ASN A 110 12.57 0.68 11.35
N PRO A 111 11.50 1.04 12.08
CA PRO A 111 10.15 0.69 11.67
C PRO A 111 9.83 1.32 10.31
N MET A 112 8.98 0.67 9.54
CA MET A 112 8.60 1.14 8.21
C MET A 112 7.08 1.19 8.10
N LEU A 113 6.55 2.26 7.51
CA LEU A 113 5.16 2.29 7.06
C LEU A 113 5.10 1.70 5.65
N SER A 114 4.61 0.47 5.53
CA SER A 114 4.32 -0.14 4.24
C SER A 114 3.06 0.50 3.64
N ILE A 115 3.10 0.84 2.35
CA ILE A 115 1.98 1.38 1.59
C ILE A 115 1.84 0.55 0.30
N SER A 116 0.71 -0.13 0.17
CA SER A 116 0.35 -0.90 -1.02
C SER A 116 -0.86 -0.27 -1.70
N VAL A 117 -0.79 -0.12 -3.02
CA VAL A 117 -1.86 0.44 -3.86
C VAL A 117 -2.22 -0.59 -4.92
N SER A 118 -3.49 -0.98 -4.97
CA SER A 118 -4.03 -1.94 -5.93
C SER A 118 -5.30 -1.41 -6.58
N SER A 119 -5.59 -1.85 -7.81
CA SER A 119 -6.84 -1.57 -8.52
C SER A 119 -7.68 -2.84 -8.64
N SER A 120 -9.00 -2.69 -8.63
CA SER A 120 -9.95 -3.78 -8.92
C SER A 120 -9.91 -4.23 -10.38
N GLU A 121 -9.44 -3.38 -11.31
CA GLU A 121 -9.37 -3.68 -12.74
C GLU A 121 -7.97 -4.06 -13.22
N GLN A 122 -6.93 -3.82 -12.41
CA GLN A 122 -5.54 -4.12 -12.75
C GLN A 122 -5.01 -5.30 -11.95
N SER A 123 -4.40 -6.28 -12.63
CA SER A 123 -3.74 -7.42 -11.99
C SER A 123 -2.41 -7.05 -11.31
N LEU A 124 -1.86 -5.86 -11.60
CA LEU A 124 -0.61 -5.36 -11.06
C LEU A 124 -0.88 -4.12 -10.21
N GLY A 125 -0.59 -4.21 -8.91
CA GLY A 125 -0.48 -3.12 -7.97
C GLY A 125 0.96 -2.64 -7.79
N VAL A 126 1.14 -1.68 -6.88
CA VAL A 126 2.45 -1.19 -6.45
C VAL A 126 2.53 -1.21 -4.93
N SER A 127 3.70 -1.50 -4.39
CA SER A 127 3.94 -1.48 -2.94
C SER A 127 5.29 -0.87 -2.65
N GLY A 128 5.36 0.00 -1.66
CA GLY A 128 6.58 0.62 -1.20
C GLY A 128 6.47 0.94 0.27
N TYR A 129 7.43 1.72 0.78
CA TYR A 129 7.46 2.05 2.20
C TYR A 129 7.91 3.48 2.45
N VAL A 130 7.57 3.99 3.64
CA VAL A 130 8.18 5.16 4.26
C VAL A 130 8.99 4.68 5.45
N GLU A 131 10.28 4.96 5.45
CA GLU A 131 11.14 4.66 6.60
C GLU A 131 10.85 5.63 7.73
N LEU A 132 10.81 5.11 8.95
CA LEU A 132 10.56 5.88 10.15
C LEU A 132 11.80 5.89 11.04
N ASP A 133 11.95 6.91 11.89
CA ASP A 133 12.96 6.90 12.95
C ASP A 133 12.50 6.04 14.15
N SER A 134 13.32 5.99 15.20
CA SER A 134 13.00 5.27 16.44
C SER A 134 11.77 5.80 17.18
N GLU A 135 11.37 7.04 16.92
CA GLU A 135 10.14 7.63 17.48
C GLU A 135 8.93 7.38 16.56
N GLY A 136 9.11 6.75 15.40
CA GLY A 136 8.06 6.49 14.42
C GLY A 136 7.74 7.68 13.52
N ALA A 137 8.62 8.69 13.43
CA ALA A 137 8.45 9.82 12.52
C ALA A 137 9.04 9.51 11.13
N PRO A 138 8.40 9.96 10.03
CA PRO A 138 8.86 9.67 8.68
C PRO A 138 10.20 10.36 8.37
N VAL A 139 11.14 9.59 7.79
CA VAL A 139 12.50 10.04 7.45
C VAL A 139 12.70 10.12 5.94
N ARG A 140 12.33 9.05 5.22
CA ARG A 140 12.46 9.00 3.75
C ARG A 140 11.46 8.04 3.12
N ILE A 141 11.10 8.33 1.87
CA ILE A 141 10.32 7.41 1.04
C ILE A 141 11.27 6.40 0.41
N GLY A 142 10.94 5.12 0.58
CA GLY A 142 11.68 3.98 0.08
C GLY A 142 11.42 3.65 -1.39
N GLN A 143 11.97 2.52 -1.81
CA GLN A 143 11.76 2.01 -3.16
C GLN A 143 10.34 1.47 -3.36
N LEU A 144 9.83 1.67 -4.58
CA LEU A 144 8.56 1.11 -5.04
C LEU A 144 8.80 -0.22 -5.76
N LEU A 145 8.01 -1.23 -5.44
CA LEU A 145 8.08 -2.58 -5.97
C LEU A 145 6.73 -2.95 -6.62
N PRO A 146 6.73 -3.81 -7.65
CA PRO A 146 5.49 -4.37 -8.20
C PRO A 146 4.82 -5.26 -7.15
N LEU A 147 3.50 -5.09 -6.99
CA LEU A 147 2.67 -5.96 -6.17
C LEU A 147 1.75 -6.75 -7.10
N PHE A 148 1.96 -8.06 -7.23
CA PHE A 148 1.07 -8.88 -8.04
C PHE A 148 -0.19 -9.21 -7.24
N SER A 149 -1.34 -8.79 -7.76
CA SER A 149 -2.60 -9.38 -7.32
C SER A 149 -2.59 -10.81 -7.85
N ILE A 150 -2.58 -11.80 -6.96
CA ILE A 150 -2.81 -13.19 -7.35
C ILE A 150 -4.29 -13.22 -7.76
N SER A 151 -4.57 -12.98 -9.04
CA SER A 151 -5.92 -13.11 -9.59
C SER A 151 -6.47 -14.45 -9.15
N LYS A 152 -7.60 -14.42 -8.46
CA LYS A 152 -8.38 -15.58 -8.03
C LYS A 152 -9.09 -16.20 -9.24
N ASP A 153 -8.37 -16.41 -10.34
CA ASP A 153 -8.83 -17.12 -11.53
C ASP A 153 -8.22 -18.52 -11.52
N ALA A 154 -8.75 -19.32 -10.60
CA ALA A 154 -8.54 -20.76 -10.57
C ALA A 154 -9.80 -21.44 -10.03
N ARG A 155 -10.94 -21.29 -10.73
CA ARG A 155 -11.85 -22.38 -11.13
C ARG A 155 -13.16 -21.90 -11.73
#